data_AF-A0A507FAJ9-F1
#
_entry.id   AF-A0A507FAJ9-F1
#
_cell.length_a   1.000
_cell.length_b   1.000
_cell.length_c   1.000
_cell.angle_alpha   90.00
_cell.angle_beta   90.00
_cell.angle_gamma   90.00
#
_symmetry.space_group_name_H-M   'P 1'
#
loop_
_entity.id
_entity.type
_entity.pdbx_description
1 polymer ?
#
loop_
_entity_poly.entity_id
_entity_poly.type
_entity_poly.pdbx_seq_one_letter_code
_entity_poly.pdbx_strand_id
1 'polypeptide(L)'
;MQLGQPLEAAIMAADTDRTGLVQLATVAEPLRHSVTAPAIVKDSIRLVSRCFAMTRVHPHRLVYCLAGMLFSPMAPFPFGGSKVAPGFAHFTGETTSHLLHFIVNGAYSAHWLKRGMDALILLVNTVNTIIDMQRVSASKDELDEWMLKGIKRAGHIEWVGAAPPIPRYLRHRTFKFGRENMTLEMREVEQFESDVSSSDDEDSEDRWRNLTTIAFTPART
;
A
#
# COMPACT_ATOMS: atom_id res chain seq x y z
N MET A 1 -30.83 -14.25 15.56
CA MET A 1 -29.41 -14.52 15.26
C MET A 1 -29.36 -15.39 14.01
N GLN A 2 -29.04 -14.82 12.85
CA GLN A 2 -28.92 -15.58 11.60
C GLN A 2 -27.54 -16.25 11.53
N LEU A 3 -27.56 -17.58 11.42
CA LEU A 3 -26.42 -18.44 11.12
C LEU A 3 -26.06 -18.35 9.63
N GLY A 4 -24.76 -18.18 9.34
CA GLY A 4 -24.12 -18.95 8.27
C GLY A 4 -24.17 -18.41 6.83
N GLN A 5 -23.92 -17.12 6.60
CA GLN A 5 -23.35 -16.73 5.30
C GLN A 5 -21.81 -16.78 5.40
N PRO A 6 -21.11 -17.38 4.41
CA PRO A 6 -19.66 -17.39 4.39
C PRO A 6 -19.17 -15.94 4.44
N LEU A 7 -18.28 -15.64 5.39
CA LEU A 7 -17.52 -14.40 5.35
C LEU A 7 -16.77 -14.41 4.02
N GLU A 8 -17.16 -13.54 3.08
CA GLU A 8 -16.26 -13.18 1.99
C GLU A 8 -14.95 -12.74 2.64
N ALA A 9 -13.94 -13.58 2.50
CA ALA A 9 -12.65 -13.35 3.13
C ALA A 9 -11.85 -12.46 2.20
N ALA A 10 -11.81 -11.16 2.52
CA ALA A 10 -10.80 -10.27 1.95
C ALA A 10 -9.46 -10.58 2.62
N ILE A 11 -8.48 -11.06 1.85
CA ILE A 11 -7.14 -11.40 2.33
C ILE A 11 -6.16 -10.44 1.68
N MET A 12 -5.25 -9.87 2.47
CA MET A 12 -4.11 -9.16 1.89
C MET A 12 -3.10 -10.18 1.39
N ALA A 13 -2.71 -10.06 0.14
CA ALA A 13 -1.65 -10.85 -0.48
C ALA A 13 -0.55 -9.91 -0.97
N ALA A 14 0.70 -10.35 -0.96
CA ALA A 14 1.77 -9.63 -1.62
C ALA A 14 2.00 -10.23 -2.99
N ASP A 15 2.10 -9.38 -3.99
CA ASP A 15 2.67 -9.76 -5.28
C ASP A 15 4.18 -9.96 -5.07
N THR A 16 4.59 -11.23 -5.14
CA THR A 16 5.96 -11.65 -4.85
C THR A 16 6.88 -11.57 -6.07
N ASP A 17 6.34 -11.26 -7.26
CA ASP A 17 7.07 -11.51 -8.50
C ASP A 17 7.98 -10.38 -8.96
N ARG A 18 7.99 -9.20 -8.31
CA ARG A 18 9.10 -8.20 -8.41
C ARG A 18 8.88 -6.92 -7.60
N THR A 19 7.64 -6.57 -7.30
CA THR A 19 7.29 -5.23 -6.82
C THR A 19 7.03 -5.17 -5.32
N GLY A 20 6.80 -6.29 -4.63
CA GLY A 20 6.50 -6.30 -3.19
C GLY A 20 5.25 -5.51 -2.80
N LEU A 21 4.38 -5.23 -3.77
CA LEU A 21 3.12 -4.52 -3.58
C LEU A 21 2.11 -5.42 -2.89
N VAL A 22 1.28 -4.82 -2.05
CA VAL A 22 0.17 -5.49 -1.39
C VAL A 22 -1.08 -5.34 -2.26
N GLN A 23 -1.84 -6.40 -2.37
CA GLN A 23 -3.14 -6.44 -3.06
C GLN A 23 -4.19 -7.04 -2.13
N LEU A 24 -5.46 -6.72 -2.39
CA LEU A 24 -6.59 -7.41 -1.78
C LEU A 24 -7.03 -8.53 -2.71
N ALA A 25 -7.02 -9.76 -2.20
CA ALA A 25 -7.65 -10.90 -2.83
C ALA A 25 -8.99 -11.18 -2.14
N THR A 26 -10.07 -11.26 -2.90
CA THR A 26 -11.35 -11.78 -2.42
C THR A 26 -11.37 -13.28 -2.69
N VAL A 27 -11.50 -14.09 -1.63
CA VAL A 27 -11.59 -15.54 -1.81
C VAL A 27 -13.07 -15.92 -1.99
N ALA A 28 -13.46 -16.16 -3.24
CA ALA A 28 -14.83 -16.55 -3.62
C ALA A 28 -15.15 -18.03 -3.34
N GLU A 29 -14.13 -18.87 -3.12
CA GLU A 29 -14.30 -20.30 -2.85
C GLU A 29 -14.31 -20.60 -1.33
N PRO A 30 -15.10 -21.57 -0.87
CA PRO A 30 -15.02 -22.04 0.50
C PRO A 30 -13.64 -22.69 0.71
N LEU A 31 -12.72 -21.93 1.31
CA LEU A 31 -11.39 -22.42 1.68
C LEU A 31 -11.55 -23.73 2.46
N ARG A 32 -10.99 -24.81 1.90
CA ARG A 32 -11.03 -26.18 2.46
C ARG A 32 -10.39 -26.31 3.86
N HIS A 33 -9.82 -25.21 4.37
CA HIS A 33 -9.35 -25.03 5.73
C HIS A 33 -9.92 -23.69 6.20
N SER A 34 -10.74 -23.68 7.27
CA SER A 34 -11.38 -22.46 7.76
C SER A 34 -10.32 -21.46 8.21
N VAL A 35 -9.93 -20.53 7.34
CA VAL A 35 -9.04 -19.44 7.72
C VAL A 35 -9.82 -18.55 8.69
N THR A 36 -9.37 -18.51 9.94
CA THR A 36 -10.07 -17.76 11.00
C THR A 36 -9.74 -16.28 10.89
N ALA A 37 -10.67 -15.41 11.31
CA ALA A 37 -10.45 -13.96 11.37
C ALA A 37 -9.12 -13.57 12.07
N PRO A 38 -8.76 -14.14 13.24
CA PRO A 38 -7.46 -13.86 13.86
C PRO A 38 -6.26 -14.29 13.02
N ALA A 39 -6.37 -15.39 12.25
CA ALA A 39 -5.31 -15.82 11.34
C ALA A 39 -5.12 -14.82 10.19
N ILE A 40 -6.22 -14.34 9.59
CA ILE A 40 -6.16 -13.32 8.52
C ILE A 40 -5.45 -12.06 9.02
N VAL A 41 -5.84 -11.53 10.18
CA VAL A 41 -5.21 -10.33 10.75
C VAL A 41 -3.73 -10.56 11.01
N LYS A 42 -3.37 -11.70 11.63
CA LYS A 42 -1.99 -12.05 11.94
C LYS A 42 -1.13 -12.15 10.68
N ASP A 43 -1.65 -12.76 9.63
CA ASP A 43 -0.92 -12.92 8.37
C ASP A 43 -0.80 -11.60 7.61
N SER A 44 -1.84 -10.75 7.62
CA SER A 44 -1.78 -9.40 7.06
C SER A 44 -0.76 -8.50 7.78
N ILE A 45 -0.65 -8.60 9.12
CA ILE A 45 0.37 -7.86 9.88
C ILE A 45 1.79 -8.32 9.48
N ARG A 46 2.00 -9.64 9.36
CA ARG A 46 3.28 -10.21 8.91
C ARG A 46 3.61 -9.76 7.50
N LEU A 47 2.62 -9.73 6.62
CA LEU A 47 2.76 -9.29 5.23
C LEU A 47 3.25 -7.84 5.16
N VAL A 48 2.53 -6.91 5.78
CA VAL A 48 2.91 -5.48 5.80
C VAL A 48 4.29 -5.29 6.41
N SER A 49 4.57 -5.99 7.53
CA SER A 49 5.89 -5.94 8.17
C SER A 49 7.01 -6.42 7.23
N ARG A 50 6.77 -7.50 6.48
CA ARG A 50 7.71 -8.05 5.50
C ARG A 50 7.93 -7.07 4.34
N CYS A 51 6.88 -6.50 3.77
CA CYS A 51 6.99 -5.51 2.70
C CYS A 51 7.81 -4.28 3.16
N PHE A 52 7.56 -3.78 4.37
CA PHE A 52 8.35 -2.68 4.94
C PHE A 52 9.81 -3.09 5.22
N ALA A 53 10.06 -4.32 5.68
CA ALA A 53 11.42 -4.82 5.88
C ALA A 53 12.22 -5.01 4.59
N MET A 54 11.55 -5.18 3.44
CA MET A 54 12.20 -5.22 2.13
C MET A 54 12.68 -3.83 1.67
N THR A 55 12.20 -2.77 2.31
CA THR A 55 12.75 -1.43 2.10
C THR A 55 14.05 -1.28 2.88
N ARG A 56 15.08 -0.63 2.32
CA ARG A 56 16.39 -0.44 2.99
C ARG A 56 16.35 0.57 4.16
N VAL A 57 15.17 0.85 4.71
CA VAL A 57 14.95 1.71 5.88
C VAL A 57 14.36 0.91 7.03
N HIS A 58 14.43 1.46 8.24
CA HIS A 58 13.88 0.79 9.40
C HIS A 58 12.34 0.70 9.29
N PRO A 59 11.70 -0.48 9.45
CA PRO A 59 10.25 -0.65 9.27
C PRO A 59 9.39 0.30 10.11
N HIS A 60 9.85 0.63 11.32
CA HIS A 60 9.19 1.61 12.20
C HIS A 60 8.91 2.95 11.53
N ARG A 61 9.83 3.44 10.68
CA ARG A 61 9.63 4.67 9.91
C ARG A 61 8.37 4.56 9.06
N LEU A 62 8.23 3.45 8.34
CA LEU A 62 7.12 3.23 7.40
C LEU A 62 5.80 2.96 8.12
N VAL A 63 5.83 2.32 9.30
CA VAL A 63 4.64 2.20 10.16
C VAL A 63 4.16 3.57 10.64
N TYR A 64 5.08 4.48 10.99
CA TYR A 64 4.69 5.85 11.32
C TYR A 64 4.17 6.60 10.09
N CYS A 65 4.79 6.46 8.91
CA CYS A 65 4.22 7.03 7.68
C CYS A 65 2.79 6.52 7.45
N LEU A 66 2.56 5.23 7.65
CA LEU A 66 1.25 4.60 7.49
C LEU A 66 0.22 5.22 8.43
N ALA A 67 0.53 5.38 9.72
CA ALA A 67 -0.33 6.09 10.65
C ALA A 67 -0.55 7.55 10.23
N GLY A 68 0.50 8.25 9.79
CA GLY A 68 0.42 9.65 9.35
C GLY A 68 -0.49 9.87 8.14
N MET A 69 -0.57 8.90 7.23
CA MET A 69 -1.46 8.97 6.07
C MET A 69 -2.89 8.50 6.41
N LEU A 70 -3.04 7.41 7.17
CA LEU A 70 -4.36 6.84 7.50
C LEU A 70 -5.16 7.71 8.47
N PHE A 71 -4.52 8.29 9.48
CA PHE A 71 -5.18 8.96 10.60
C PHE A 71 -5.66 10.38 10.27
N SER A 72 -6.40 10.52 9.17
CA SER A 72 -6.94 11.78 8.67
C SER A 72 -8.42 11.92 9.03
N PRO A 73 -8.93 13.12 9.35
CA PRO A 73 -10.37 13.33 9.56
C PRO A 73 -11.26 12.84 8.41
N MET A 74 -10.72 12.85 7.19
CA MET A 74 -11.43 12.42 5.97
C MET A 74 -11.28 10.92 5.65
N ALA A 75 -10.46 10.19 6.42
CA ALA A 75 -10.31 8.77 6.21
C ALA A 75 -11.59 8.00 6.62
N PRO A 76 -11.89 6.85 6.01
CA PRO A 76 -12.98 6.00 6.43
C PRO A 76 -12.76 5.50 7.86
N PHE A 77 -13.87 5.12 8.51
CA PHE A 77 -13.81 4.41 9.78
C PHE A 77 -12.97 3.11 9.61
N PRO A 78 -12.03 2.78 10.52
CA PRO A 78 -11.86 3.37 11.84
C PRO A 78 -10.72 4.40 11.93
N PHE A 79 -10.19 4.87 10.79
CA PHE A 79 -9.01 5.73 10.81
C PHE A 79 -9.35 7.22 10.92
N GLY A 80 -10.46 7.62 10.30
CA GLY A 80 -10.97 9.00 10.40
C GLY A 80 -12.01 9.20 11.48
N GLY A 81 -12.61 10.38 11.49
CA GLY A 81 -13.51 10.83 12.54
C GLY A 81 -13.47 12.33 12.74
N SER A 82 -14.26 12.82 13.68
CA SER A 82 -14.28 14.24 14.03
C SER A 82 -12.97 14.65 14.70
N LYS A 83 -12.68 15.96 14.75
CA LYS A 83 -11.49 16.48 15.47
C LYS A 83 -11.48 16.14 16.96
N VAL A 84 -12.67 15.98 17.56
CA VAL A 84 -12.85 15.70 18.99
C VAL A 84 -12.84 14.20 19.32
N ALA A 85 -13.13 13.35 18.32
CA ALA A 85 -13.12 11.90 18.46
C ALA A 85 -12.56 11.28 17.17
N PRO A 86 -11.26 11.47 16.89
CA PRO A 86 -10.64 10.82 15.75
C PRO A 86 -10.64 9.31 15.95
N GLY A 87 -10.78 8.53 14.89
CA GLY A 87 -10.86 7.07 15.00
C GLY A 87 -9.64 6.40 15.62
N PHE A 88 -8.48 7.07 15.60
CA PHE A 88 -7.26 6.65 16.29
C PHE A 88 -7.16 7.08 17.76
N ALA A 89 -8.15 7.79 18.31
CA ALA A 89 -8.15 8.23 19.71
C ALA A 89 -8.10 7.08 20.73
N HIS A 90 -8.53 5.88 20.31
CA HIS A 90 -8.54 4.69 21.17
C HIS A 90 -7.21 3.93 21.18
N PHE A 91 -6.21 4.39 20.42
CA PHE A 91 -4.90 3.77 20.43
C PHE A 91 -4.15 4.14 21.72
N THR A 92 -3.75 3.13 22.49
CA THR A 92 -3.01 3.27 23.77
C THR A 92 -1.69 2.50 23.77
N GLY A 93 -1.25 2.00 22.61
CA GLY A 93 -0.03 1.21 22.51
C GLY A 93 1.23 2.07 22.60
N GLU A 94 2.30 1.53 23.19
CA GLU A 94 3.58 2.25 23.34
C GLU A 94 4.60 1.94 22.22
N THR A 95 4.29 0.98 21.34
CA THR A 95 5.24 0.47 20.35
C THR A 95 4.67 0.59 18.94
N THR A 96 5.56 0.69 17.96
CA THR A 96 5.23 0.60 16.53
C THR A 96 4.56 -0.72 16.16
N SER A 97 4.89 -1.81 16.86
CA SER A 97 4.21 -3.09 16.67
C SER A 97 2.75 -2.99 17.13
N HIS A 98 2.49 -2.42 18.30
CA HIS A 98 1.11 -2.17 18.76
C HIS A 98 0.35 -1.28 17.77
N LEU A 99 1.01 -0.26 17.20
CA LEU A 99 0.41 0.64 16.21
C LEU A 99 0.02 -0.09 14.93
N LEU A 100 0.90 -0.94 14.38
CA LEU A 100 0.58 -1.74 13.20
C LEU A 100 -0.57 -2.73 13.48
N HIS A 101 -0.55 -3.39 14.65
CA HIS A 101 -1.63 -4.24 15.09
C HIS A 101 -2.97 -3.49 15.15
N PHE A 102 -2.99 -2.30 15.75
CA PHE A 102 -4.18 -1.46 15.84
C PHE A 102 -4.71 -1.09 14.45
N ILE A 103 -3.84 -0.68 13.53
CA ILE A 103 -4.21 -0.29 12.17
C ILE A 103 -4.86 -1.45 11.41
N VAL A 104 -4.19 -2.61 11.37
CA VAL A 104 -4.67 -3.77 10.61
C VAL A 104 -5.93 -4.34 11.25
N ASN A 105 -5.95 -4.50 12.58
CA ASN A 105 -7.13 -4.99 13.29
C ASN A 105 -8.32 -4.04 13.12
N GLY A 106 -8.08 -2.73 13.12
CA GLY A 106 -9.10 -1.73 12.85
C GLY A 106 -9.72 -1.91 11.46
N ALA A 107 -8.91 -1.99 10.40
CA ALA A 107 -9.40 -2.16 9.04
C ALA A 107 -10.27 -3.41 8.89
N TYR A 108 -9.80 -4.54 9.43
CA TYR A 108 -10.54 -5.81 9.39
C TYR A 108 -11.81 -5.78 10.25
N SER A 109 -11.74 -5.17 11.44
CA SER A 109 -12.92 -5.01 12.30
C SER A 109 -14.00 -4.18 11.60
N ALA A 110 -13.62 -3.08 10.96
CA ALA A 110 -14.54 -2.26 10.18
C ALA A 110 -15.14 -3.04 8.99
N HIS A 111 -14.32 -3.83 8.30
CA HIS A 111 -14.77 -4.67 7.20
C HIS A 111 -15.79 -5.71 7.65
N TRP A 112 -15.53 -6.45 8.72
CA TRP A 112 -16.46 -7.48 9.19
C TRP A 112 -17.71 -6.91 9.85
N LEU A 113 -17.59 -5.80 10.58
CA LEU A 113 -18.72 -5.18 11.28
C LEU A 113 -19.68 -4.46 10.32
N LYS A 114 -19.14 -3.69 9.36
CA LYS A 114 -19.93 -2.84 8.46
C LYS A 114 -20.07 -3.40 7.04
N ARG A 115 -19.43 -4.53 6.74
CA ARG A 115 -19.39 -5.14 5.40
C ARG A 115 -18.83 -4.21 4.30
N GLY A 116 -18.00 -3.24 4.68
CA GLY A 116 -17.34 -2.31 3.76
C GLY A 116 -15.89 -2.70 3.49
N MET A 117 -15.35 -2.34 2.32
CA MET A 117 -13.92 -2.57 2.02
C MET A 117 -13.07 -1.31 2.10
N ASP A 118 -13.67 -0.14 2.29
CA ASP A 118 -13.00 1.16 2.17
C ASP A 118 -11.75 1.28 3.04
N ALA A 119 -11.80 0.81 4.29
CA ALA A 119 -10.66 0.84 5.20
C ALA A 119 -9.53 -0.11 4.76
N LEU A 120 -9.86 -1.29 4.25
CA LEU A 120 -8.89 -2.25 3.73
C LEU A 120 -8.26 -1.74 2.43
N ILE A 121 -9.06 -1.20 1.51
CA ILE A 121 -8.60 -0.59 0.26
C ILE A 121 -7.65 0.57 0.58
N LEU A 122 -8.05 1.47 1.49
CA LEU A 122 -7.20 2.58 1.89
C LEU A 122 -5.90 2.09 2.53
N LEU A 123 -5.94 1.09 3.42
CA LEU A 123 -4.75 0.51 4.04
C LEU A 123 -3.78 -0.03 2.98
N VAL A 124 -4.28 -0.83 2.04
CA VAL A 124 -3.45 -1.41 0.97
C VAL A 124 -2.86 -0.33 0.06
N ASN A 125 -3.69 0.62 -0.39
CA ASN A 125 -3.22 1.73 -1.21
C ASN A 125 -2.15 2.55 -0.49
N THR A 126 -2.35 2.84 0.79
CA THR A 126 -1.39 3.61 1.60
C THR A 126 -0.07 2.86 1.78
N VAL A 127 -0.10 1.54 2.02
CA VAL A 127 1.12 0.71 2.09
C VAL A 127 1.89 0.77 0.78
N ASN A 128 1.21 0.63 -0.36
CA ASN A 128 1.83 0.70 -1.68
C ASN A 128 2.42 2.08 -1.96
N THR A 129 1.66 3.15 -1.70
CA THR A 129 2.16 4.53 -1.84
C THR A 129 3.42 4.77 -1.01
N ILE A 130 3.47 4.29 0.23
CA ILE A 130 4.65 4.45 1.09
C ILE A 130 5.86 3.68 0.52
N ILE A 131 5.65 2.48 0.01
CA ILE A 131 6.72 1.68 -0.63
C ILE A 131 7.26 2.42 -1.86
N ASP A 132 6.38 2.98 -2.69
CA ASP A 132 6.75 3.71 -3.90
C ASP A 132 7.50 5.01 -3.55
N MET A 133 6.98 5.80 -2.61
CA MET A 133 7.67 6.99 -2.09
C MET A 133 9.04 6.66 -1.49
N GLN A 134 9.20 5.48 -0.88
CA GLN A 134 10.48 5.06 -0.32
C GLN A 134 11.47 4.58 -1.39
N ARG A 135 10.99 4.16 -2.56
CA ARG A 135 11.82 3.81 -3.72
C ARG A 135 12.27 5.05 -4.49
N VAL A 136 11.38 6.01 -4.66
CA VAL A 136 11.66 7.26 -5.36
C VAL A 136 12.40 8.23 -4.42
N SER A 137 13.68 8.48 -4.70
CA SER A 137 14.54 9.30 -3.84
C SER A 137 14.07 10.75 -3.65
N ALA A 138 13.12 11.24 -4.46
CA ALA A 138 12.61 12.61 -4.41
C ALA A 138 11.60 12.88 -3.27
N SER A 139 11.02 11.84 -2.65
CA SER A 139 9.93 12.00 -1.67
C SER A 139 10.41 11.96 -0.20
N LYS A 140 11.69 12.27 0.06
CA LYS A 140 12.24 12.23 1.43
C LYS A 140 11.46 13.13 2.39
N ASP A 141 11.29 14.39 2.03
CA ASP A 141 10.71 15.39 2.94
C ASP A 141 9.22 15.11 3.17
N GLU A 142 8.53 14.60 2.16
CA GLU A 142 7.15 14.14 2.27
C GLU A 142 7.03 12.92 3.19
N LEU A 143 7.93 11.93 3.06
CA LEU A 143 7.99 10.80 3.99
C LEU A 143 8.34 11.25 5.42
N ASP A 144 9.24 12.21 5.59
CA ASP A 144 9.57 12.78 6.90
C ASP A 144 8.34 13.47 7.51
N GLU A 145 7.58 14.21 6.72
CA GLU A 145 6.33 14.85 7.15
C GLU A 145 5.29 13.82 7.59
N TRP A 146 5.03 12.80 6.77
CA TRP A 146 4.07 11.74 7.11
C TRP A 146 4.50 10.95 8.34
N MET A 147 5.78 10.59 8.44
CA MET A 147 6.33 9.93 9.61
C MET A 147 6.11 10.77 10.87
N LEU A 148 6.46 12.07 10.86
CA LEU A 148 6.30 12.95 12.02
C LEU A 148 4.83 13.10 12.43
N LYS A 149 3.91 13.27 11.46
CA LYS A 149 2.47 13.25 11.71
C LYS A 149 2.03 11.94 12.38
N GLY A 150 2.55 10.81 11.91
CA GLY A 150 2.23 9.50 12.48
C GLY A 150 2.68 9.33 13.91
N ILE A 151 3.92 9.73 14.24
CA ILE A 151 4.43 9.65 15.62
C ILE A 151 3.59 10.52 16.56
N LYS A 152 3.22 11.74 16.12
CA LYS A 152 2.35 12.65 16.89
C LYS A 152 0.96 12.06 17.10
N ARG A 153 0.33 11.53 16.05
CA ARG A 153 -1.02 10.96 16.12
C ARG A 153 -1.07 9.65 16.90
N ALA A 154 0.03 8.90 16.94
CA ALA A 154 0.18 7.73 17.80
C ALA A 154 0.41 8.10 19.28
N GLY A 155 0.60 9.38 19.61
CA GLY A 155 0.88 9.82 20.98
C GLY A 155 2.28 9.46 21.49
N HIS A 156 3.19 9.02 20.60
CA HIS A 156 4.55 8.63 20.99
C HIS A 156 5.50 9.83 21.14
N ILE A 157 5.09 11.02 20.68
CA ILE A 157 5.72 12.31 20.96
C ILE A 157 4.65 13.36 21.22
N GLU A 158 5.03 14.44 21.89
CA GLU A 158 4.13 15.56 22.16
C GLU A 158 3.62 16.23 20.88
N TRP A 159 2.34 16.62 20.91
CA TRP A 159 1.68 17.27 19.78
C TRP A 159 2.17 18.71 19.57
N VAL A 160 2.33 19.43 20.68
CA VAL A 160 2.68 20.85 20.76
C VAL A 160 4.17 20.98 21.11
N GLY A 161 4.88 21.87 20.43
CA GLY A 161 6.31 22.13 20.66
C GLY A 161 7.17 21.90 19.42
N ALA A 162 8.46 22.25 19.54
CA ALA A 162 9.43 21.96 18.51
C ALA A 162 9.54 20.44 18.32
N ALA A 163 9.46 19.97 17.07
CA ALA A 163 9.60 18.54 16.80
C ALA A 163 11.00 18.09 17.26
N PRO A 164 11.11 17.04 18.10
CA PRO A 164 12.41 16.52 18.49
C PRO A 164 13.17 16.05 17.24
N PRO A 165 14.52 16.10 17.26
CA PRO A 165 15.31 15.65 16.14
C PRO A 165 14.98 14.19 15.81
N ILE A 166 14.77 13.89 14.53
CA ILE A 166 14.43 12.54 14.08
C ILE A 166 15.53 11.56 14.54
N PRO A 167 15.19 10.53 15.34
CA PRO A 167 16.14 9.53 15.80
C PRO A 167 16.89 8.90 14.64
N ARG A 168 18.19 8.61 14.82
CA ARG A 168 19.07 8.13 13.73
C ARG A 168 18.52 6.89 13.01
N TYR A 169 17.87 5.99 13.74
CA TYR A 169 17.30 4.76 13.19
C TYR A 169 16.01 5.01 12.37
N LEU A 170 15.34 6.15 12.55
CA LEU A 170 14.15 6.55 11.78
C LEU A 170 14.46 7.43 10.58
N ARG A 171 15.72 7.85 10.39
CA ARG A 171 16.09 8.73 9.27
C ARG A 171 15.93 8.01 7.94
N HIS A 172 15.47 8.74 6.93
CA HIS A 172 15.44 8.24 5.56
C HIS A 172 16.83 7.82 5.10
N ARG A 173 16.90 6.71 4.37
CA ARG A 173 18.09 6.29 3.65
C ARG A 173 17.72 6.27 2.17
N THR A 174 18.36 7.13 1.39
CA THR A 174 18.12 7.20 -0.06
C THR A 174 18.61 5.93 -0.72
N PHE A 175 17.78 5.39 -1.61
CA PHE A 175 18.21 4.35 -2.53
C PHE A 175 18.99 5.05 -3.64
N LYS A 176 20.33 5.11 -3.53
CA LYS A 176 21.15 5.35 -4.72
C LYS A 176 21.03 4.09 -5.58
N PHE A 177 20.04 4.03 -6.45
CA PHE A 177 20.13 3.14 -7.60
C PHE A 177 21.41 3.57 -8.31
N GLY A 178 22.36 2.66 -8.45
CA GLY A 178 23.58 2.95 -9.21
C GLY A 178 23.15 3.56 -10.54
N ARG A 179 23.76 4.70 -10.88
CA ARG A 179 23.51 5.47 -12.11
C ARG A 179 23.72 4.67 -13.40
N GLU A 180 24.10 3.40 -13.29
CA GLU A 180 24.51 2.52 -14.38
C GLU A 180 23.30 1.87 -15.09
N ASN A 181 22.13 1.78 -14.46
CA ASN A 181 20.95 1.14 -15.07
C ASN A 181 19.92 2.12 -15.65
N MET A 182 19.91 3.40 -15.24
CA MET A 182 18.98 4.39 -15.79
C MET A 182 19.40 4.89 -17.18
N THR A 183 20.68 4.81 -17.52
CA THR A 183 21.19 5.14 -18.86
C THR A 183 20.87 4.07 -19.91
N LEU A 184 20.48 2.86 -19.50
CA LEU A 184 20.09 1.80 -20.43
C LEU A 184 18.63 1.99 -20.88
N GLU A 185 17.70 2.26 -19.95
CA GLU A 185 16.29 2.45 -20.32
C GLU A 185 16.03 3.76 -21.08
N MET A 186 16.76 4.85 -20.78
CA MET A 186 16.62 6.07 -21.59
C MET A 186 17.22 5.94 -23.00
N ARG A 187 18.23 5.07 -23.19
CA ARG A 187 18.76 4.78 -24.53
C ARG A 187 17.82 3.90 -25.35
N GLU A 188 17.12 2.96 -24.73
CA GLU A 188 16.13 2.15 -25.45
C GLU A 188 14.90 2.95 -25.87
N VAL A 189 14.48 3.97 -25.09
CA VAL A 189 13.39 4.87 -25.48
C VAL A 189 13.81 5.85 -26.58
N GLU A 190 15.01 6.44 -26.51
CA GLU A 190 15.51 7.31 -27.59
C GLU A 190 15.76 6.54 -28.91
N GLN A 191 16.13 5.26 -28.82
CA GLN A 191 16.34 4.41 -30.00
C GLN A 191 15.02 3.95 -30.63
N PHE A 192 13.95 3.80 -29.82
CA PHE A 192 12.61 3.51 -30.34
C PHE A 192 11.96 4.72 -31.01
N GLU A 193 12.17 5.94 -30.48
CA GLU A 193 11.66 7.17 -31.09
C GLU A 193 12.40 7.55 -32.39
N SER A 194 13.69 7.20 -32.52
CA SER A 194 14.42 7.39 -33.78
C SER A 194 13.96 6.45 -34.90
N ASP A 195 13.53 5.23 -34.56
CA ASP A 195 13.10 4.24 -35.56
C ASP A 195 11.68 4.53 -36.09
N VAL A 196 10.82 5.16 -35.29
CA VAL A 196 9.46 5.57 -35.68
C VAL A 196 9.45 6.84 -36.55
N SER A 197 10.51 7.65 -36.51
CA SER A 197 10.62 8.91 -37.27
C SER A 197 11.21 8.75 -38.69
N SER A 198 11.48 7.52 -39.16
CA SER A 198 12.19 7.30 -40.45
C SER A 198 11.36 6.63 -41.55
N SER A 199 10.06 6.37 -41.35
CA SER A 199 9.18 5.88 -42.42
C SER A 199 8.33 7.00 -43.02
N ASP A 200 8.95 7.77 -43.92
CA ASP A 200 8.22 8.47 -44.98
C ASP A 200 7.73 7.42 -45.98
N ASP A 201 6.50 6.95 -45.81
CA ASP A 201 5.77 6.25 -46.86
C ASP A 201 4.33 6.79 -46.91
N GLU A 202 4.06 7.47 -48.02
CA GLU A 202 2.73 7.83 -48.50
C GLU A 202 1.85 6.57 -48.67
N ASP A 203 0.53 6.77 -48.64
CA ASP A 203 -0.53 5.79 -48.90
C ASP A 203 -0.83 4.75 -47.81
N SER A 204 -1.91 4.97 -47.05
CA SER A 204 -2.98 3.97 -46.88
C SER A 204 -4.09 4.46 -45.94
N GLU A 205 -5.10 5.13 -46.49
CA GLU A 205 -6.37 5.45 -45.81
C GLU A 205 -7.27 4.22 -45.51
N ASP A 206 -6.77 2.97 -45.63
CA ASP A 206 -7.60 1.75 -45.54
C ASP A 206 -7.41 0.90 -44.26
N ARG A 207 -6.60 1.34 -43.29
CA ARG A 207 -6.20 0.46 -42.17
C ARG A 207 -7.15 0.43 -40.95
N TRP A 208 -8.19 1.26 -40.91
CA TRP A 208 -9.08 1.39 -39.74
C TRP A 208 -10.30 0.45 -39.71
N ARG A 209 -10.37 -0.60 -40.53
CA ARG A 209 -11.55 -1.50 -40.56
C ARG A 209 -11.44 -2.88 -39.88
N ASN A 210 -10.31 -3.29 -39.30
CA ASN A 210 -10.19 -4.69 -38.80
C ASN A 210 -9.60 -4.85 -37.39
N LEU A 211 -10.18 -4.20 -36.38
CA LEU A 211 -9.95 -4.58 -34.98
C LEU A 211 -11.25 -4.65 -34.17
N THR A 212 -12.17 -5.47 -34.66
CA THR A 212 -13.22 -6.07 -33.82
C THR A 212 -13.17 -7.56 -34.02
N THR A 213 -13.08 -8.32 -32.91
CA THR A 213 -13.08 -9.80 -32.80
C THR A 213 -11.72 -10.40 -32.46
N ILE A 214 -11.45 -10.55 -31.16
CA ILE A 214 -10.84 -11.77 -30.64
C ILE A 214 -11.70 -12.27 -29.48
N ALA A 215 -12.49 -13.29 -29.78
CA ALA A 215 -13.22 -14.11 -28.83
C ALA A 215 -12.24 -15.03 -28.10
N PHE A 216 -12.39 -15.11 -26.77
CA PHE A 216 -11.68 -16.08 -25.94
C PHE A 216 -12.41 -17.43 -26.04
N THR A 217 -11.74 -18.44 -26.58
CA THR A 217 -12.19 -19.85 -26.55
C THR A 217 -11.59 -20.54 -25.31
N PRO A 218 -12.36 -21.40 -24.61
CA PRO A 218 -11.88 -22.14 -23.45
C PRO A 218 -11.15 -23.43 -23.88
N ALA A 219 -10.02 -23.71 -23.25
CA ALA A 219 -9.32 -24.98 -23.40
C ALA A 219 -10.04 -26.10 -22.62
N ARG A 220 -10.47 -27.15 -23.35
CA ARG A 220 -10.59 -28.54 -22.89
C ARG A 220 -9.25 -29.22 -23.24
N THR A 221 -8.67 -30.15 -22.48
CA THR A 221 -9.19 -31.21 -21.58
C THR A 221 -8.10 -31.56 -20.59
#